data_AF-J2GZZ7-F1
#
_entry.id   AF-J2GZZ7-F1
#
_cell.length_a   1.000
_cell.length_b   1.000
_cell.length_c   1.000
_cell.angle_alpha   90.00
_cell.angle_beta   90.00
_cell.angle_gamma   90.00
#
_symmetry.space_group_name_H-M   'P 1'
#
loop_
_entity.id
_entity.type
_entity.pdbx_description
1 polymer ?
#
loop_
_entity_poly.entity_id
_entity_poly.type
_entity_poly.pdbx_seq_one_letter_code
_entity_poly.pdbx_strand_id
1 'polypeptide(L)' 'MSMTTMTAEPARARAVLSNEDFKLLQEAVLYYLKAHEDDPISSKYSNLYHRLGSATRR' A
#
# COMPACT_ATOMS: atom_id res chain seq x y z
N MET A 1 13.94 23.01 -39.81
CA MET A 1 13.75 23.22 -38.36
C MET A 1 13.23 21.92 -37.78
N SER A 2 14.10 21.11 -37.17
CA SER A 2 13.72 19.82 -36.58
C SER A 2 13.60 19.99 -35.07
N MET A 3 12.41 19.75 -34.52
CA MET A 3 12.15 19.76 -33.08
C MET A 3 12.49 18.37 -32.52
N THR A 4 13.59 18.28 -31.76
CA THR A 4 13.95 17.08 -31.01
C THR A 4 13.11 17.04 -29.74
N THR A 5 12.20 16.07 -29.62
CA THR A 5 11.45 15.81 -28.40
C THR A 5 12.40 15.26 -27.34
N MET A 6 12.81 16.11 -26.38
CA MET A 6 13.55 15.68 -25.20
C MET A 6 12.64 14.79 -24.34
N THR A 7 12.79 13.47 -24.44
CA THR A 7 12.18 12.51 -23.52
C THR A 7 12.85 12.69 -22.16
N ALA A 8 12.24 13.46 -21.27
CA ALA A 8 12.60 13.48 -19.86
C ALA A 8 12.29 12.10 -19.30
N GLU A 9 13.33 11.35 -18.89
CA GLU A 9 13.12 10.07 -18.21
C GLU A 9 12.25 10.29 -16.97
N PRO A 10 11.27 9.41 -16.71
CA PRO A 10 10.44 9.52 -15.51
C PRO A 10 11.36 9.49 -14.28
N ALA A 11 11.30 10.56 -13.48
CA ALA A 11 12.03 10.63 -12.22
C ALA A 11 11.71 9.37 -11.39
N ARG A 12 12.74 8.73 -10.82
CA ARG A 12 12.58 7.52 -10.01
C ARG A 12 11.46 7.74 -8.98
N ALA A 13 10.44 6.89 -9.02
CA ALA A 13 9.35 6.93 -8.06
C ALA A 13 9.93 6.74 -6.65
N ARG A 14 9.78 7.77 -5.81
CA ARG A 14 10.14 7.68 -4.40
C ARG A 14 9.01 6.99 -3.64
N ALA A 15 9.37 6.06 -2.75
CA ALA A 15 8.40 5.50 -1.82
C ALA A 15 7.81 6.61 -0.95
N VAL A 16 6.48 6.72 -0.93
CA VAL A 16 5.75 7.72 -0.12
C VAL A 16 5.61 7.24 1.33
N LEU A 17 5.62 5.93 1.54
CA LEU A 17 5.48 5.28 2.84
C LEU A 17 6.72 4.43 3.14
N SER A 18 7.11 4.43 4.40
CA SER A 18 8.15 3.57 4.95
C SER A 18 7.62 2.17 5.30
N ASN A 19 8.53 1.24 5.56
CA ASN A 19 8.20 -0.09 6.08
C ASN A 19 7.54 -0.03 7.48
N GLU A 20 7.83 0.99 8.27
CA GLU A 20 7.19 1.20 9.57
C GLU A 20 5.73 1.65 9.41
N ASP A 21 5.46 2.55 8.47
CA ASP A 21 4.08 2.98 8.16
C ASP A 21 3.21 1.78 7.76
N PHE A 22 3.74 0.86 6.96
CA PHE A 22 3.00 -0.36 6.58
C PHE A 22 2.66 -1.25 7.78
N LYS A 23 3.51 -1.31 8.81
CA LYS A 23 3.22 -2.06 10.04
C LYS A 23 2.12 -1.40 10.85
N LEU A 24 2.18 -0.07 11.00
CA LEU A 24 1.14 0.71 11.69
C LEU A 24 -0.22 0.56 11.00
N LEU A 25 -0.23 0.63 9.66
CA LEU A 25 -1.44 0.40 8.88
C LEU A 25 -1.96 -1.03 9.02
N GLN A 26 -1.08 -2.03 9.07
CA GLN A 26 -1.45 -3.42 9.27
C GLN A 26 -2.11 -3.63 10.64
N GLU A 27 -1.59 -3.00 11.70
CA GLU A 27 -2.18 -3.03 13.04
C GLU A 27 -3.56 -2.37 13.09
N ALA A 28 -3.72 -1.19 12.47
CA ALA A 28 -5.00 -0.49 12.40
C ALA A 28 -6.07 -1.33 11.67
N VAL A 29 -5.70 -2.00 10.57
CA VAL A 29 -6.60 -2.91 9.84
C VAL A 29 -6.98 -4.12 10.70
N LEU A 30 -6.04 -4.70 11.43
CA LEU A 30 -6.30 -5.82 12.32
C LEU A 30 -7.26 -5.44 13.46
N TYR A 31 -7.08 -4.24 14.03
CA TYR A 31 -7.99 -3.70 15.05
C TYR A 31 -9.42 -3.57 14.49
N TYR A 32 -9.56 -3.01 13.29
CA TYR A 32 -10.86 -2.89 12.63
C TYR A 32 -11.51 -4.26 12.37
N LEU A 33 -10.75 -5.24 11.88
CA LEU A 33 -11.23 -6.60 11.61
C LEU A 33 -11.81 -7.27 12.85
N LYS A 34 -11.10 -7.16 14.00
CA LYS A 34 -11.58 -7.73 15.27
C LYS A 34 -12.90 -7.11 15.73
N ALA A 35 -13.15 -5.85 15.38
CA ALA A 35 -14.38 -5.17 15.75
C ALA A 35 -15.55 -5.43 14.80
N HIS A 36 -15.32 -6.01 13.61
CA HIS A 36 -16.32 -6.16 12.54
C HIS A 36 -16.29 -7.55 11.90
N GLU A 37 -15.89 -8.60 12.62
CA GLU A 37 -15.60 -9.92 12.04
C GLU A 37 -16.75 -10.52 11.22
N ASP A 38 -18.01 -10.24 11.60
CA ASP A 38 -19.22 -10.73 10.93
C ASP A 38 -19.69 -9.86 9.75
N ASP A 39 -19.06 -8.69 9.53
CA ASP A 39 -19.42 -7.81 8.41
C ASP A 39 -18.86 -8.38 7.09
N PRO A 40 -19.67 -8.47 6.01
CA PRO A 40 -19.19 -8.85 4.68
C PRO A 40 -17.94 -8.07 4.20
N ILE A 41 -17.77 -6.83 4.65
CA ILE A 41 -16.61 -6.00 4.33
C ILE A 41 -15.29 -6.53 4.91
N SER A 42 -15.34 -7.35 5.97
CA SER A 42 -14.16 -7.92 6.63
C SER A 42 -13.32 -8.78 5.69
N SER A 43 -13.94 -9.40 4.68
CA SER A 43 -13.20 -10.08 3.60
C SER A 43 -12.22 -9.15 2.86
N LYS A 44 -12.62 -7.90 2.61
CA LYS A 44 -11.78 -6.88 1.95
C LYS A 44 -10.65 -6.41 2.85
N TYR A 45 -10.94 -6.21 4.14
CA TYR A 45 -9.93 -5.80 5.11
C TYR A 45 -8.92 -6.93 5.40
N SER A 46 -9.33 -8.19 5.42
CA SER A 46 -8.42 -9.34 5.51
C SER A 46 -7.45 -9.39 4.34
N ASN A 47 -7.95 -9.18 3.11
CA ASN A 47 -7.08 -9.09 1.93
C ASN A 47 -6.11 -7.90 2.01
N LEU A 48 -6.56 -6.75 2.51
CA LEU A 48 -5.71 -5.58 2.72
C LEU A 48 -4.60 -5.86 3.74
N TYR A 49 -4.93 -6.50 4.87
CA TYR A 49 -3.98 -6.90 5.91
C TYR A 49 -2.82 -7.73 5.35
N HIS A 50 -3.11 -8.72 4.50
CA HIS A 50 -2.08 -9.55 3.87
C HIS A 50 -1.22 -8.79 2.86
N ARG A 51 -1.82 -7.87 2.09
CA ARG A 51 -1.10 -7.01 1.13
C ARG A 51 -0.11 -6.09 1.83
N LEU A 52 -0.52 -5.46 2.92
CA LEU A 52 0.35 -4.59 3.74
C LEU A 52 1.53 -5.39 4.34
N GLY A 53 1.27 -6.58 4.87
CA GLY A 53 2.32 -7.47 5.37
C GLY A 53 3.29 -7.96 4.29
N SER A 54 2.81 -8.10 3.04
CA SER A 54 3.65 -8.51 1.91
C SER A 54 4.47 -7.36 1.34
N ALA A 55 3.99 -6.12 1.44
CA ALA A 55 4.72 -4.92 1.02
C ALA A 55 5.98 -4.68 1.87
N THR A 56 5.92 -5.03 3.17
CA THR A 56 7.02 -4.85 4.13
C THR A 56 8.13 -5.90 4.00
N ARG A 57 7.88 -7.01 3.30
CA ARG A 57 8.85 -8.12 3.12
C ARG A 57 9.71 -8.01 1.85
N ARG A 58 9.52 -6.96 1.05
CA ARG A 58 10.28 -6.69 -0.18
C ARG A 58 11.47 -5.80 0.12
#